data_AF-A0A804N5R4-F1
#
_entry.id   AF-A0A804N5R4-F1
#
_cell.length_a   1.000
_cell.length_b   1.000
_cell.length_c   1.000
_cell.angle_alpha   90.00
_cell.angle_beta   90.00
_cell.angle_gamma   90.00
#
_symmetry.space_group_name_H-M   'P 1'
#
loop_
_entity.id
_entity.type
_entity.pdbx_description
1 polymer ?
#
loop_
_entity_poly.entity_id
_entity_poly.type
_entity_poly.pdbx_seq_one_letter_code
_entity_poly.pdbx_strand_id
1 'polypeptide(L)'
;MIARAEDVEKRNCQLHVDLTTAQARVAALESREVIVVEALKQGKDEHVQKLMEAYLAMNKQEHHESSQDPPLELFEPLTMKKIPAPSLEIKEEAASTPPAPLPSEELQEPVQLEEEFDPVLPSQLPPEDVINISSLLTHPGDISD
;
A
#
# COMPACT_ATOMS: atom_id res chain seq x y z
N MET A 1 24.55 -31.37 35.92
CA MET A 1 24.38 -29.93 35.57
C MET A 1 24.50 -29.68 34.07
N ILE A 2 25.49 -30.27 33.38
CA ILE A 2 25.75 -30.06 31.94
C ILE A 2 24.51 -30.29 31.05
N ALA A 3 23.83 -31.43 31.16
CA ALA A 3 22.66 -31.74 30.33
C ALA A 3 21.52 -30.70 30.42
N ARG A 4 21.35 -30.02 31.57
CA ARG A 4 20.35 -28.96 31.73
C ARG A 4 20.77 -27.67 31.03
N ALA A 5 22.07 -27.37 31.01
CA ALA A 5 22.59 -26.19 30.32
C ALA A 5 22.42 -26.34 28.80
N GLU A 6 22.74 -27.51 28.25
CA GLU A 6 22.56 -27.81 26.82
C GLU A 6 21.09 -27.74 26.38
N ASP A 7 20.14 -28.20 27.20
CA ASP A 7 18.70 -28.07 26.91
C ASP A 7 18.25 -26.60 26.86
N VAL A 8 18.75 -25.77 27.78
CA VAL A 8 18.45 -24.33 27.82
C VAL A 8 19.04 -23.62 26.60
N GLU A 9 20.26 -23.97 26.19
CA GLU A 9 20.90 -23.41 25.00
C GLU A 9 20.13 -23.77 23.73
N LYS A 10 19.75 -25.05 23.56
CA LYS A 10 18.90 -25.49 22.44
C LYS A 10 17.58 -24.74 22.39
N ARG A 11 16.93 -24.54 23.55
CA ARG A 11 15.71 -23.73 23.64
C ARG A 11 15.96 -22.26 23.25
N ASN A 12 17.08 -21.67 23.66
CA ASN A 12 17.43 -20.30 23.31
C ASN A 12 17.63 -20.14 21.80
N CYS A 13 18.36 -21.08 21.16
CA CYS A 13 18.52 -21.11 19.72
C CYS A 13 17.16 -21.26 19.01
N GLN A 14 16.28 -22.16 19.47
CA GLN A 14 14.95 -22.33 18.90
C GLN A 14 14.11 -21.05 19.01
N LEU A 15 14.09 -20.41 20.19
CA LEU A 15 13.37 -19.16 20.41
C LEU A 15 13.89 -18.04 19.50
N HIS A 16 15.20 -17.98 19.25
CA HIS A 16 15.78 -17.01 18.31
C HIS A 16 15.29 -17.26 16.88
N VAL A 17 15.29 -18.52 16.41
CA VAL A 17 14.76 -18.90 15.10
C VAL A 17 13.28 -18.56 14.97
N ASP A 18 12.48 -18.87 15.99
CA ASP A 18 11.05 -18.60 16.00
C ASP A 18 10.78 -17.09 15.98
N LEU A 19 11.54 -16.30 16.75
CA LEU A 19 11.46 -14.84 16.77
C LEU A 19 11.78 -14.24 15.40
N THR A 20 12.88 -14.64 14.77
CA THR A 20 13.26 -14.17 13.44
C THR A 20 12.22 -14.57 12.39
N THR A 21 11.66 -15.79 12.49
CA THR A 21 10.59 -16.24 11.60
C THR A 21 9.32 -15.42 11.79
N ALA A 22 8.95 -15.10 13.03
CA ALA A 22 7.80 -14.25 13.35
C ALA A 22 8.00 -12.83 12.82
N GLN A 23 9.19 -12.25 12.97
CA GLN A 23 9.53 -10.93 12.42
C GLN A 23 9.45 -10.89 10.90
N ALA A 24 9.98 -11.90 10.20
CA ALA A 24 9.87 -12.01 8.74
C ALA A 24 8.41 -12.11 8.28
N ARG A 25 7.57 -12.84 9.04
CA ARG A 25 6.13 -12.92 8.79
C ARG A 25 5.42 -11.58 9.00
N VAL A 26 5.78 -10.83 10.05
CA VAL A 26 5.23 -9.48 10.30
C VAL A 26 5.57 -8.55 9.13
N ALA A 27 6.83 -8.48 8.73
CA ALA A 27 7.25 -7.65 7.60
C ALA A 27 6.52 -8.02 6.29
N ALA A 28 6.33 -9.32 6.02
CA ALA A 28 5.57 -9.78 4.87
C ALA A 28 4.07 -9.40 4.93
N LEU A 29 3.46 -9.44 6.12
CA LEU A 29 2.07 -9.04 6.33
C LEU A 29 1.89 -7.53 6.17
N GLU A 30 2.81 -6.72 6.71
CA GLU A 30 2.81 -5.26 6.56
C GLU A 30 2.94 -4.87 5.09
N SER A 31 3.89 -5.47 4.36
CA SER A 31 4.02 -5.25 2.91
C SER A 31 2.75 -5.62 2.14
N ARG A 32 2.11 -6.75 2.49
CA ARG A 32 0.86 -7.18 1.85
C ARG A 32 -0.30 -6.24 2.17
N GLU A 33 -0.38 -5.71 3.38
CA GLU A 33 -1.41 -4.73 3.76
C GLU A 33 -1.29 -3.46 2.91
N VAL A 34 -0.07 -2.93 2.73
CA VAL A 34 0.17 -1.77 1.86
C VAL A 34 -0.31 -2.05 0.43
N ILE A 35 0.06 -3.20 -0.15
CA ILE A 35 -0.34 -3.58 -1.52
C ILE A 35 -1.87 -3.67 -1.64
N VAL A 36 -2.55 -4.28 -0.67
CA VAL A 36 -4.02 -4.41 -0.69
C VAL A 36 -4.69 -3.05 -0.53
N VAL A 37 -4.20 -2.19 0.35
CA VAL A 37 -4.72 -0.83 0.55
C VAL A 37 -4.56 0.00 -0.72
N GLU A 38 -3.40 -0.06 -1.37
CA GLU A 38 -3.14 0.62 -2.64
C GLU A 38 -4.02 0.10 -3.77
N ALA A 39 -4.14 -1.23 -3.93
CA ALA A 39 -5.01 -1.85 -4.93
C ALA A 39 -6.49 -1.48 -4.71
N LEU A 40 -6.95 -1.43 -3.46
CA LEU A 40 -8.31 -1.01 -3.12
C LEU A 40 -8.53 0.48 -3.40
N LYS A 41 -7.53 1.33 -3.15
CA LYS A 41 -7.58 2.75 -3.49
C LYS A 41 -7.65 2.93 -5.01
N GLN A 42 -6.76 2.28 -5.76
CA GLN A 42 -6.74 2.32 -7.21
C GLN A 42 -8.06 1.83 -7.81
N GLY A 43 -8.62 0.72 -7.32
CA GLY A 43 -9.91 0.21 -7.79
C GLY A 43 -11.07 1.20 -7.56
N LYS A 44 -11.03 1.98 -6.48
CA LYS A 44 -12.01 3.06 -6.25
C LYS A 44 -11.77 4.25 -7.18
N ASP A 45 -10.52 4.65 -7.37
CA ASP A 45 -10.16 5.75 -8.27
C ASP A 45 -10.54 5.40 -9.73
N GLU A 46 -10.31 4.16 -10.16
CA GLU A 46 -10.76 3.63 -11.46
C GLU A 46 -12.28 3.61 -11.58
N HIS A 47 -12.99 3.24 -10.52
CA HIS A 47 -14.46 3.24 -10.53
C HIS A 47 -15.01 4.66 -10.62
N VAL A 48 -14.43 5.60 -9.87
CA VAL A 48 -14.77 7.03 -9.96
C VAL A 48 -14.46 7.57 -11.37
N GLN A 49 -13.31 7.22 -11.93
CA GLN A 49 -12.92 7.60 -13.30
C GLN A 49 -13.91 7.06 -14.34
N LYS A 50 -14.28 5.78 -14.27
CA LYS A 50 -15.27 5.16 -15.17
C LYS A 50 -16.64 5.82 -15.03
N LEU A 51 -17.06 6.15 -13.81
CA LEU A 51 -18.34 6.84 -13.58
C LEU A 51 -18.31 8.27 -14.16
N MET A 52 -17.20 8.99 -14.00
CA MET A 52 -16.98 10.32 -14.58
C MET A 52 -17.01 10.26 -16.12
N GLU A 53 -16.33 9.28 -16.73
CA GLU A 53 -16.35 9.08 -18.18
C GLU A 53 -17.73 8.70 -18.70
N ALA A 54 -18.44 7.80 -18.01
CA ALA A 54 -19.81 7.42 -18.38
C ALA A 54 -20.77 8.61 -18.29
N TYR A 55 -20.65 9.44 -17.25
CA TYR A 55 -21.44 10.65 -17.07
C TYR A 55 -21.17 11.69 -18.18
N LEU A 56 -19.89 11.96 -18.47
CA LEU A 56 -19.48 12.85 -19.56
C LEU A 56 -19.92 12.32 -20.92
N ALA A 57 -19.88 11.00 -21.14
CA ALA A 57 -20.33 10.37 -22.40
C ALA A 57 -21.85 10.46 -22.58
N MET A 58 -22.63 10.23 -21.51
CA MET A 58 -24.07 10.40 -21.51
C MET A 58 -24.47 11.85 -21.85
N ASN A 59 -23.81 12.84 -21.23
CA ASN A 59 -24.09 14.25 -21.51
C ASN A 59 -23.72 14.64 -22.96
N LYS A 60 -22.64 14.08 -23.50
CA LYS A 60 -22.25 14.31 -24.92
C LYS A 60 -23.22 13.72 -25.93
N GLN A 61 -23.89 12.60 -25.62
CA GLN A 61 -24.92 12.04 -26.50
C GLN A 61 -26.21 12.87 -26.49
N GLU A 62 -26.56 13.49 -25.36
CA GLU A 62 -27.68 14.44 -25.28
C GLU A 62 -27.36 15.75 -26.02
N HIS A 63 -26.08 16.10 -26.14
CA HIS A 63 -25.60 17.32 -26.80
C HIS A 63 -25.08 17.17 -28.24
N HIS A 64 -25.54 16.16 -28.99
CA HIS A 64 -25.44 16.24 -30.46
C HIS A 64 -26.34 17.36 -31.04
N GLU A 65 -27.12 18.03 -30.19
CA GLU A 65 -27.64 19.39 -30.35
C GLU A 65 -27.21 20.24 -29.13
N SER A 66 -26.71 21.45 -29.34
CA SER A 66 -26.25 22.41 -28.31
C SER A 66 -24.77 22.31 -27.89
N SER A 67 -23.96 22.94 -28.73
CA SER A 67 -22.75 23.66 -28.33
C SER A 67 -23.00 24.50 -27.06
N GLN A 68 -22.07 24.43 -26.11
CA GLN A 68 -21.98 25.20 -24.85
C GLN A 68 -22.62 24.56 -23.62
N ASP A 69 -21.86 23.71 -22.92
CA ASP A 69 -22.03 23.55 -21.47
C ASP A 69 -20.63 23.56 -20.80
N PRO A 70 -20.41 24.32 -19.71
CA PRO A 70 -19.10 24.49 -19.08
C PRO A 70 -18.64 23.22 -18.35
N PRO A 71 -17.33 23.07 -18.07
CA PRO A 71 -16.81 21.87 -17.42
C PRO A 71 -17.44 21.70 -16.04
N LEU A 72 -17.95 20.50 -15.77
CA LEU A 72 -18.47 20.10 -14.47
C LEU A 72 -17.34 20.13 -13.43
N GLU A 73 -17.17 21.26 -12.75
CA GLU A 73 -16.32 21.46 -11.57
C GLU A 73 -16.82 20.69 -10.32
N LEU A 74 -17.60 19.63 -10.50
CA LEU A 74 -18.25 18.88 -9.40
C LEU A 74 -17.39 17.75 -8.82
N PHE A 75 -16.15 17.62 -9.26
CA PHE A 75 -15.19 16.67 -8.70
C PHE A 75 -13.97 17.41 -8.17
N GLU A 76 -14.16 18.28 -7.17
CA GLU A 76 -13.07 18.44 -6.22
C GLU A 76 -12.86 17.06 -5.58
N PRO A 77 -11.71 16.40 -5.79
CA PRO A 77 -11.41 15.16 -5.11
C PRO A 77 -11.63 15.47 -3.63
N LEU A 78 -12.37 14.60 -2.94
CA LEU A 78 -12.60 14.72 -1.51
C LEU A 78 -11.21 14.78 -0.85
N THR A 79 -10.69 15.99 -0.69
CA THR A 79 -9.64 16.35 0.23
C THR A 79 -10.33 16.19 1.56
N MET A 80 -10.43 14.94 1.98
CA MET A 80 -11.03 14.53 3.23
C MET A 80 -10.23 15.32 4.24
N LYS A 81 -10.84 16.40 4.73
CA LYS A 81 -10.27 17.26 5.75
C LYS A 81 -9.71 16.32 6.77
N LYS A 82 -8.37 16.37 6.89
CA LYS A 82 -7.53 15.76 7.90
C LYS A 82 -8.43 15.44 9.08
N ILE A 83 -8.80 14.15 9.27
CA ILE A 83 -9.54 13.74 10.46
C ILE A 83 -8.73 14.35 11.61
N PRO A 84 -9.24 15.33 12.36
CA PRO A 84 -8.54 15.77 13.53
C PRO A 84 -8.49 14.51 14.37
N ALA A 85 -7.27 14.05 14.70
CA ALA A 85 -7.10 12.91 15.58
C ALA A 85 -8.11 13.05 16.73
N PRO A 86 -8.90 12.00 17.05
CA PRO A 86 -9.95 12.12 18.05
C PRO A 86 -9.27 12.65 19.31
N SER A 87 -9.62 13.88 19.66
CA SER A 87 -9.13 14.53 20.85
C SER A 87 -9.56 13.64 21.99
N LEU A 88 -8.58 12.96 22.57
CA LEU A 88 -8.80 12.03 23.65
C LEU A 88 -9.11 12.88 24.89
N GLU A 89 -10.33 13.41 24.96
CA GLU A 89 -10.89 14.04 26.16
C GLU A 89 -11.29 12.91 27.12
N ILE A 90 -10.29 12.14 27.57
CA ILE A 90 -10.40 11.47 28.87
C ILE A 90 -10.21 12.59 29.89
N LYS A 91 -11.32 13.00 30.50
CA LYS A 91 -11.34 13.61 31.82
C LYS A 91 -10.73 12.60 32.80
N GLU A 92 -9.40 12.60 32.94
CA GLU A 92 -8.73 11.96 34.06
C GLU A 92 -8.42 13.03 35.10
N GLU A 93 -9.42 13.23 35.95
CA GLU A 93 -9.33 13.88 37.24
C GLU A 93 -8.64 12.91 38.21
N ALA A 94 -7.34 13.07 38.46
CA ALA A 94 -6.68 12.78 39.75
C ALA A 94 -5.16 12.97 39.68
N ALA A 95 -4.67 13.94 40.45
CA ALA A 95 -3.38 13.94 41.14
C ALA A 95 -2.07 13.75 40.32
N SER A 96 -1.36 14.87 40.19
CA SER A 96 0.07 14.97 40.54
C SER A 96 1.09 14.47 39.51
N THR A 97 1.50 15.34 38.57
CA THR A 97 2.90 15.78 38.28
C THR A 97 2.95 16.52 36.92
N PRO A 98 3.48 17.76 36.83
CA PRO A 98 3.60 18.46 35.54
C PRO A 98 4.77 17.89 34.71
N PRO A 99 4.58 17.64 33.39
CA PRO A 99 5.69 17.26 32.52
C PRO A 99 6.56 18.49 32.22
N ALA A 100 7.88 18.31 32.22
CA ALA A 100 8.85 19.36 31.92
C ALA A 100 8.78 19.82 30.45
N PRO A 101 9.03 21.10 30.13
CA PRO A 101 8.98 21.60 28.76
C PRO A 101 10.20 21.14 27.95
N LEU A 102 9.96 20.47 26.81
CA LEU A 102 10.99 20.14 25.82
C LEU A 102 11.42 21.43 25.08
N PRO A 103 12.73 21.65 24.86
CA PRO A 103 13.23 22.86 24.21
C PRO A 103 12.93 22.85 22.70
N SER A 104 12.44 23.97 22.19
CA SER A 104 12.29 24.28 20.77
C SER A 104 13.37 25.30 20.37
N GLU A 105 14.41 24.86 19.69
CA GLU A 105 15.42 25.69 19.00
C GLU A 105 15.73 24.95 17.68
N GLU A 106 15.27 25.46 16.54
CA GLU A 106 16.00 26.38 15.65
C GLU A 106 16.48 25.59 14.42
N LEU A 107 15.67 25.53 13.36
CA LEU A 107 15.90 26.30 12.14
C LEU A 107 17.36 26.28 11.67
N GLN A 108 17.85 25.17 11.10
CA GLN A 108 18.88 25.22 10.06
C GLN A 108 18.59 24.19 8.96
N GLU A 109 18.45 24.74 7.76
CA GLU A 109 18.18 24.16 6.45
C GLU A 109 19.39 23.34 5.96
N PRO A 110 19.26 22.05 5.59
CA PRO A 110 20.26 21.42 4.74
C PRO A 110 19.89 21.63 3.28
N VAL A 111 20.49 22.69 2.73
CA VAL A 111 21.13 22.81 1.40
C VAL A 111 20.86 21.70 0.38
N GLN A 112 20.45 22.16 -0.81
CA GLN A 112 20.30 21.45 -2.08
C GLN A 112 21.51 20.56 -2.40
N LEU A 113 21.28 19.26 -2.61
CA LEU A 113 22.26 18.39 -3.25
C LEU A 113 21.61 17.79 -4.49
N GLU A 114 21.96 18.38 -5.62
CA GLU A 114 21.70 17.89 -6.97
C GLU A 114 22.47 16.58 -7.15
N GLU A 115 21.79 15.44 -7.06
CA GLU A 115 22.34 14.16 -7.49
C GLU A 115 21.65 13.75 -8.80
N GLU A 116 22.35 14.06 -9.88
CA GLU A 116 22.09 13.70 -11.27
C GLU A 116 22.11 12.17 -11.43
N PHE A 117 20.94 11.54 -11.48
CA PHE A 117 20.81 10.13 -11.85
C PHE A 117 20.56 10.00 -13.36
N ASP A 118 21.59 9.58 -14.08
CA ASP A 118 21.58 9.31 -15.51
C ASP A 118 20.73 8.06 -15.83
N PRO A 119 19.66 8.14 -16.64
CA PRO A 119 18.79 7.00 -16.90
C PRO A 119 19.39 6.10 -18.00
N VAL A 120 20.22 5.13 -17.61
CA VAL A 120 20.69 4.08 -18.53
C VAL A 120 19.77 2.85 -18.43
N LEU A 121 18.87 2.71 -19.39
CA LEU A 121 18.03 1.52 -19.60
C LEU A 121 18.89 0.31 -19.97
N PRO A 122 18.80 -0.84 -19.26
CA PRO A 122 19.21 -2.12 -19.81
C PRO A 122 18.07 -2.70 -20.65
N SER A 123 18.27 -2.57 -21.96
CA SER A 123 17.83 -3.46 -23.04
C SER A 123 17.28 -4.84 -22.64
N GLN A 124 16.08 -5.12 -23.17
CA GLN A 124 15.59 -6.41 -23.66
C GLN A 124 15.27 -7.53 -22.65
N LEU A 125 13.97 -7.67 -22.37
CA LEU A 125 13.30 -8.90 -21.91
C LEU A 125 13.48 -10.04 -22.93
N PRO A 126 13.80 -11.28 -22.51
CA PRO A 126 13.43 -12.47 -23.26
C PRO A 126 11.91 -12.71 -23.10
N PRO A 127 11.19 -13.14 -24.16
CA PRO A 127 9.75 -13.31 -24.09
C PRO A 127 9.38 -14.40 -23.08
N GLU A 128 8.46 -14.08 -22.16
CA GLU A 128 7.82 -15.05 -21.29
C GLU A 128 7.26 -16.22 -22.09
N ASP A 129 7.47 -17.44 -21.57
CA ASP A 129 6.73 -18.63 -21.97
C ASP A 129 5.25 -18.38 -21.71
N VAL A 130 4.56 -17.85 -22.72
CA VAL A 130 3.11 -17.73 -22.73
C VAL A 130 2.56 -19.14 -22.84
N ILE A 131 2.35 -19.77 -21.67
CA ILE A 131 1.61 -21.02 -21.55
C ILE A 131 0.19 -20.72 -22.03
N ASN A 132 -0.05 -20.98 -23.31
CA ASN A 132 -1.38 -20.88 -23.91
C ASN A 132 -2.24 -21.98 -23.31
N ILE A 133 -3.06 -21.61 -22.33
CA ILE A 133 -4.05 -22.49 -21.67
C ILE A 133 -4.99 -23.18 -22.66
N SER A 134 -5.12 -22.67 -23.89
CA SER A 134 -5.89 -23.31 -24.96
C SER A 134 -5.28 -24.65 -25.42
N SER A 135 -3.98 -24.87 -25.19
CA SER A 135 -3.30 -26.14 -25.51
C SER A 135 -3.50 -27.23 -24.47
N LEU A 136 -3.96 -26.91 -23.25
CA LEU A 136 -4.20 -27.88 -22.17
C LEU A 136 -5.60 -28.52 -22.22
N LEU A 137 -6.49 -28.01 -23.07
CA LEU A 137 -7.89 -28.45 -23.15
C LEU A 137 -8.20 -29.33 -24.37
N THR A 138 -7.20 -29.65 -25.18
CA THR A 138 -7.29 -30.61 -26.28
C THR A 138 -6.63 -31.92 -25.86
N HIS A 139 -7.44 -32.98 -25.79
CA HIS A 139 -7.15 -34.40 -25.48
C HIS A 139 -7.50 -34.87 -24.07
N PRO A 140 -8.77 -35.26 -23.83
CA PRO A 140 -9.11 -36.18 -22.76
C PRO A 140 -8.84 -37.61 -23.26
N GLY A 141 -7.91 -38.31 -22.63
CA GLY A 141 -7.66 -39.71 -22.92
C GLY A 141 -6.19 -40.03 -22.87
N ASP A 142 -5.76 -40.69 -21.79
CA ASP A 142 -5.24 -42.05 -21.83
C ASP A 142 -4.42 -42.31 -20.57
N ILE A 143 -5.06 -42.79 -19.50
CA ILE A 143 -4.38 -43.58 -18.46
C ILE A 143 -5.40 -44.50 -17.81
N SER A 144 -5.30 -45.77 -18.19
CA SER A 144 -6.14 -46.90 -17.78
C SER A 144 -5.67 -47.51 -16.45
N ASP A 145 -6.66 -48.07 -15.74
CA ASP A 145 -6.67 -48.92 -14.53
C ASP A 145 -6.16 -48.36 -13.19
#